data_AF-A0A503T0M4-F1
#
_entry.id   AF-A0A503T0M4-F1
#
_cell.length_a   1.000
_cell.length_b   1.000
_cell.length_c   1.000
_cell.angle_alpha   90.00
_cell.angle_beta   90.00
_cell.angle_gamma   90.00
#
_symmetry.space_group_name_H-M   'P 1'
#
loop_
_entity.id
_entity.type
_entity.pdbx_description
1 polymer ?
#
loop_
_entity_poly.entity_id
_entity_poly.type
_entity_poly.pdbx_seq_one_letter_code
_entity_poly.pdbx_strand_id
1 'polypeptide(L)'
;MLFPGQVVMCGELEMLARVCRTACKERGIPLNSQEAQTLASHVLKLFLNGLTGEEELLSAERNRMKRQAHIDVLKQPSAPAPRVQ
;
A
#
# COMPACT_ATOMS: atom_id res chain seq x y z
N MET A 1 -16.88 9.77 0.27
CA MET A 1 -15.92 10.89 0.30
C MET A 1 -15.67 11.30 -1.14
N LEU A 2 -16.17 12.47 -1.55
CA LEU A 2 -15.83 13.08 -2.84
C LEU A 2 -14.46 13.75 -2.68
N PHE A 3 -13.48 13.35 -3.49
CA PHE A 3 -12.28 14.17 -3.68
C PHE A 3 -12.67 15.29 -4.66
N PRO A 4 -12.55 16.58 -4.28
CA PRO A 4 -12.79 17.67 -5.23
C PRO A 4 -11.84 17.49 -6.44
N GLY A 5 -12.33 17.79 -7.64
CA GLY A 5 -11.70 17.45 -8.91
C GLY A 5 -10.28 17.99 -9.04
N GLN A 6 -9.31 17.20 -8.60
CA GLN A 6 -7.89 17.44 -8.77
C GLN A 6 -7.47 16.74 -10.06
N VAL A 7 -7.04 17.54 -11.04
CA VAL A 7 -6.56 17.02 -12.32
C VAL A 7 -5.15 16.50 -12.10
N VAL A 8 -4.93 15.21 -12.41
CA VAL A 8 -3.60 14.61 -12.40
C VAL A 8 -2.94 14.90 -13.75
N MET A 9 -1.81 15.60 -13.71
CA MET A 9 -1.02 15.93 -14.89
C MET A 9 -0.26 14.71 -15.42
N CYS A 10 0.15 14.73 -16.69
CA CYS A 10 0.85 13.59 -17.31
C CYS A 10 2.11 13.17 -16.51
N GLY A 11 2.93 14.13 -16.05
CA GLY A 11 4.11 13.83 -15.26
C GLY A 11 3.80 13.21 -13.88
N GLU A 12 2.68 13.61 -13.28
CA GLU A 12 2.20 13.05 -12.02
C GLU A 12 1.69 11.62 -12.23
N LEU A 13 0.96 11.38 -13.32
CA LEU A 13 0.49 10.04 -13.68
C LEU A 13 1.67 9.08 -13.93
N GLU A 14 2.71 9.55 -14.62
CA GLU A 14 3.94 8.77 -14.84
C GLU A 14 4.65 8.43 -13.53
N MET A 15 4.75 9.40 -12.61
CA MET A 15 5.32 9.21 -11.28
C MET A 15 4.50 8.21 -10.46
N LEU A 16 3.18 8.34 -10.42
CA LEU A 16 2.28 7.39 -9.75
C LEU A 16 2.41 5.97 -10.35
N ALA A 17 2.56 5.86 -11.67
CA ALA A 17 2.79 4.58 -12.33
C ALA A 17 4.15 3.97 -11.96
N ARG A 18 5.21 4.78 -11.84
CA ARG A 18 6.52 4.31 -11.34
C ARG A 18 6.41 3.82 -9.89
N VAL A 19 5.80 4.60 -9.00
CA VAL A 19 5.56 4.20 -7.60
C VAL A 19 4.83 2.86 -7.54
N CYS A 20 3.74 2.71 -8.28
CA CYS A 20 2.95 1.47 -8.28
C CYS A 20 3.78 0.27 -8.76
N ARG A 21 4.54 0.42 -9.85
CA ARG A 21 5.40 -0.65 -10.37
C ARG A 21 6.51 -1.04 -9.39
N THR A 22 7.17 -0.05 -8.80
CA THR A 22 8.23 -0.27 -7.80
C THR A 22 7.69 -0.98 -6.58
N ALA A 23 6.58 -0.49 -6.01
CA ALA A 23 5.95 -1.11 -4.84
C ALA A 23 5.42 -2.52 -5.14
N CYS A 24 4.84 -2.78 -6.31
CA CYS A 24 4.43 -4.13 -6.70
C CYS A 24 5.64 -5.06 -6.84
N LYS A 25 6.73 -4.59 -7.45
CA LYS A 25 7.98 -5.37 -7.58
C LYS A 25 8.59 -5.70 -6.22
N GLU A 26 8.67 -4.74 -5.30
CA GLU A 26 9.16 -4.95 -3.93
C GLU A 26 8.34 -6.00 -3.18
N ARG A 27 7.05 -6.12 -3.50
CA ARG A 27 6.11 -7.04 -2.86
C ARG A 27 5.94 -8.37 -3.61
N GLY A 28 6.56 -8.55 -4.78
CA GLY A 28 6.34 -9.70 -5.63
C GLY A 28 4.90 -9.83 -6.16
N ILE A 29 4.18 -8.71 -6.27
CA ILE A 29 2.77 -8.68 -6.69
C ILE A 29 2.67 -8.56 -8.21
N PRO A 30 1.88 -9.42 -8.88
CA PRO A 30 1.55 -9.25 -10.29
C PRO A 30 0.74 -7.96 -10.53
N LEU A 31 1.15 -7.14 -11.52
CA LEU A 31 0.50 -5.85 -11.82
C LEU A 31 -0.98 -5.96 -12.20
N ASN A 32 -1.41 -7.11 -12.70
CA ASN A 32 -2.80 -7.39 -13.09
C ASN A 32 -3.66 -7.93 -11.94
N SER A 33 -3.10 -8.09 -10.74
CA SER A 33 -3.82 -8.63 -9.58
C SER A 33 -4.74 -7.60 -8.93
N GLN A 34 -5.75 -8.09 -8.19
CA GLN A 34 -6.58 -7.25 -7.33
C GLN A 34 -5.77 -6.51 -6.26
N GLU A 35 -4.68 -7.13 -5.80
CA GLU A 35 -3.79 -6.53 -4.81
C GLU A 35 -3.03 -5.33 -5.37
N ALA A 36 -2.59 -5.40 -6.63
CA ALA A 36 -1.98 -4.28 -7.34
C ALA A 36 -2.96 -3.12 -7.52
N GLN A 37 -4.24 -3.39 -7.84
CA GLN A 37 -5.27 -2.36 -7.94
C GLN A 37 -5.53 -1.67 -6.58
N THR A 38 -5.53 -2.45 -5.50
CA THR A 38 -5.69 -1.93 -4.13
C THR A 38 -4.51 -1.04 -3.74
N LEU A 39 -3.29 -1.45 -4.09
CA LEU A 39 -2.08 -0.65 -3.89
C LEU A 39 -2.16 0.67 -4.69
N ALA A 40 -2.49 0.60 -5.97
CA ALA A 40 -2.60 1.79 -6.83
C ALA A 40 -3.64 2.79 -6.32
N SER A 41 -4.78 2.28 -5.85
CA SER A 41 -5.85 3.10 -5.25
C SER A 41 -5.37 3.80 -3.98
N HIS A 42 -4.57 3.12 -3.16
CA HIS A 42 -4.01 3.69 -1.95
C HIS A 42 -2.96 4.76 -2.25
N VAL A 43 -2.04 4.50 -3.19
CA VAL A 43 -1.04 5.46 -3.66
C VAL A 43 -1.72 6.72 -4.21
N LEU A 44 -2.74 6.57 -5.06
CA LEU A 44 -3.52 7.70 -5.59
C LEU A 44 -4.17 8.50 -4.45
N LYS A 45 -4.75 7.82 -3.45
CA LYS A 45 -5.34 8.49 -2.28
C LYS A 45 -4.31 9.30 -1.50
N LEU A 46 -3.10 8.78 -1.30
CA LEU A 46 -2.03 9.52 -0.61
C LEU A 46 -1.63 10.78 -1.39
N PHE A 47 -1.52 10.66 -2.71
CA PHE A 47 -1.22 11.77 -3.59
C PHE A 47 -2.28 12.87 -3.54
N LEU A 48 -3.56 12.50 -3.67
CA LEU A 48 -4.69 13.44 -3.56
C LEU A 48 -4.81 14.08 -2.17
N ASN A 49 -4.20 13.48 -1.14
CA ASN A 49 -4.12 14.07 0.20
C ASN A 49 -2.88 14.97 0.39
N GLY A 50 -2.10 15.22 -0.67
CA GLY A 50 -0.98 16.16 -0.67
C GLY A 50 0.41 15.50 -0.60
N LEU A 51 0.51 14.17 -0.57
CA LEU A 51 1.80 13.48 -0.60
C LEU A 51 2.30 13.34 -2.04
N THR A 52 3.06 14.33 -2.51
CA THR A 52 3.39 14.48 -3.93
C THR A 52 4.77 13.92 -4.31
N GLY A 53 5.63 13.61 -3.34
CA GLY A 53 6.96 13.05 -3.59
C GLY A 53 6.95 11.55 -3.90
N GLU A 54 7.72 11.13 -4.91
CA GLU A 54 7.86 9.72 -5.31
C GLU A 54 8.39 8.85 -4.15
N GLU A 55 9.47 9.28 -3.48
CA GLU A 55 10.05 8.57 -2.33
C GLU A 55 9.15 8.61 -1.09
N GLU A 56 8.38 9.70 -0.90
CA GLU A 56 7.43 9.81 0.22
C GLU A 56 6.30 8.80 0.07
N LEU A 57 5.76 8.66 -1.16
CA LEU A 57 4.74 7.68 -1.50
C LEU A 57 5.26 6.23 -1.32
N LEU A 58 6.48 5.93 -1.78
CA LEU A 58 7.11 4.62 -1.57
C LEU A 58 7.33 4.33 -0.08
N SER A 59 7.81 5.32 0.67
CA SER A 59 8.01 5.19 2.12
C SER A 59 6.69 4.96 2.86
N ALA A 60 5.62 5.64 2.46
CA ALA A 60 4.28 5.44 3.01
C ALA A 60 3.77 4.01 2.76
N GLU A 61 3.98 3.46 1.56
CA GLU A 61 3.63 2.07 1.24
C GLU A 61 4.42 1.06 2.10
N ARG A 62 5.75 1.22 2.19
CA ARG A 62 6.59 0.36 3.03
C ARG A 62 6.16 0.41 4.50
N ASN A 63 5.81 1.59 5.00
CA ASN A 63 5.32 1.77 6.37
C ASN A 63 3.92 1.16 6.59
N ARG A 64 3.06 1.18 5.57
CA ARG A 64 1.77 0.48 5.61
C ARG A 64 1.96 -1.03 5.75
N MET A 65 2.91 -1.62 5.02
CA MET A 65 3.22 -3.05 5.12
C MET A 65 3.67 -3.44 6.54
N LYS A 66 4.59 -2.67 7.13
CA LYS A 66 5.06 -2.92 8.50
C LYS A 66 3.91 -2.92 9.51
N ARG A 67 2.96 -1.99 9.36
CA ARG A 67 1.77 -1.93 10.22
C ARG A 67 0.85 -3.13 10.02
N GLN A 68 0.63 -3.57 8.78
CA GLN A 68 -0.22 -4.74 8.50
C GLN A 68 0.38 -6.02 9.12
N ALA A 69 1.69 -6.24 8.92
CA ALA A 69 2.39 -7.38 9.53
C ALA A 69 2.28 -7.38 11.06
N HIS A 70 2.39 -6.20 11.69
CA HIS A 70 2.24 -6.07 13.14
C HIS A 70 0.82 -6.40 13.62
N ILE A 71 -0.21 -5.98 12.88
CA ILE A 71 -1.61 -6.31 13.20
C ILE A 71 -1.87 -7.81 13.06
N ASP A 72 -1.34 -8.44 12.01
CA ASP A 72 -1.54 -9.87 11.77
C ASP A 72 -0.86 -10.73 12.84
N VAL A 73 0.29 -10.30 13.37
CA VAL A 73 0.98 -10.92 14.53
C VAL A 73 0.11 -10.83 15.79
N LEU A 74 -0.49 -9.67 16.07
CA LEU A 74 -1.37 -9.49 17.22
C LEU A 74 -2.67 -10.30 17.14
N LYS A 75 -3.10 -10.66 15.93
CA LYS A 75 -4.34 -11.41 15.70
C LYS A 75 -4.16 -12.93 15.82
N GLN A 76 -2.94 -13.44 15.95
CA GLN A 76 -2.72 -14.87 16.15
C GLN A 76 -3.20 -15.29 17.56
N PRO A 77 -4.18 -16.21 17.68
CA PRO A 77 -4.57 -16.74 18.97
C PRO A 77 -3.40 -17.56 19.54
N SER A 78 -2.95 -17.21 20.74
CA SER A 78 -2.01 -18.02 21.52
C SER A 78 -2.51 -19.46 21.55
N ALA A 79 -1.69 -20.40 21.10
CA ALA A 79 -2.03 -21.82 21.00
C ALA A 79 -2.64 -22.39 22.29
N PRO A 80 -3.58 -23.35 22.20
CA PRO A 80 -4.16 -23.97 23.39
C PRO A 80 -3.08 -24.76 24.16
N ALA A 81 -3.05 -24.54 25.47
CA ALA A 81 -2.13 -25.16 26.43
C ALA A 81 -2.09 -26.70 26.29
N PRO A 82 -0.92 -27.34 26.50
CA PRO A 82 -0.81 -28.79 26.40
C PRO A 82 -1.69 -29.45 27.46
N ARG A 83 -2.64 -30.28 27.02
CA ARG A 83 -3.39 -31.17 27.90
C ARG A 83 -2.43 -32.22 28.46
N VAL A 84 -2.17 -32.11 29.76
CA VAL A 84 -1.49 -33.15 30.55
C VAL A 84 -2.45 -34.35 30.62
N GLN A 85 -1.96 -35.53 30.22
CA GLN A 85 -2.68 -36.81 30.36
C GLN A 85 -2.58 -37.33 31.78
#